data_AF-A0A7Z9QAS7-F1
#
_entry.id   AF-A0A7Z9QAS7-F1
#
_cell.length_a   1.000
_cell.length_b   1.000
_cell.length_c   1.000
_cell.angle_alpha   90.00
_cell.angle_beta   90.00
_cell.angle_gamma   90.00
#
_symmetry.space_group_name_H-M   'P 1'
#
loop_
_entity.id
_entity.type
_entity.pdbx_description
1 polymer ?
#
loop_
_entity_poly.entity_id
_entity_poly.type
_entity_poly.pdbx_seq_one_letter_code
_entity_poly.pdbx_strand_id
1 'polypeptide(L)'
;MAVHRGKVAALTEVGIENIPIANWWTDYLLASINYNEYSQKTAWALVWRNSTTEHHFAPYPGHSSATNFIDFYDDPLTYFLGEL
;
A
#
# COMPACT_ATOMS: atom_id res chain seq x y z
N MET A 1 -9.39 7.08 18.62
CA MET A 1 -9.61 6.72 17.20
C MET A 1 -10.18 7.90 16.42
N ALA A 2 -9.84 8.03 15.14
CA ALA A 2 -10.28 9.13 14.27
C ALA A 2 -11.81 9.31 14.25
N VAL A 3 -12.55 8.19 14.24
CA VAL A 3 -14.02 8.15 14.31
C VAL A 3 -14.61 8.91 15.50
N HIS A 4 -14.04 8.78 16.71
CA HIS A 4 -14.53 9.48 17.91
C HIS A 4 -14.24 10.99 17.89
N ARG A 5 -13.42 11.46 16.95
CA ARG A 5 -13.04 12.86 16.79
C ARG A 5 -13.63 13.49 15.53
N GLY A 6 -14.46 12.75 14.78
CA GLY A 6 -14.96 13.19 13.47
C GLY A 6 -13.84 13.45 12.47
N LYS A 7 -12.77 12.64 12.50
CA LYS A 7 -11.59 12.74 11.62
C LYS A 7 -11.47 11.50 10.73
N VAL A 8 -10.74 11.67 9.62
CA VAL A 8 -10.38 10.60 8.70
C VAL A 8 -9.02 10.01 9.13
N ALA A 9 -8.88 8.69 9.08
CA ALA A 9 -7.61 8.01 9.31
C ALA A 9 -6.91 7.73 7.98
N ALA A 10 -5.59 7.78 7.97
CA ALA A 10 -4.75 7.44 6.82
C ALA A 10 -3.44 6.82 7.30
N LEU A 11 -2.83 5.98 6.46
CA LEU A 11 -1.46 5.51 6.63
C LEU A 11 -0.55 6.47 5.88
N THR A 12 -0.11 7.51 6.58
CA THR A 12 0.50 8.68 5.93
C THR A 12 1.87 8.40 5.33
N GLU A 13 2.60 7.43 5.87
CA GLU A 13 3.80 6.84 5.31
C GLU A 13 3.83 5.35 5.69
N VAL A 14 4.01 4.47 4.71
CA VAL A 14 4.16 3.03 4.91
C VAL A 14 5.12 2.48 3.87
N GLY A 15 5.86 1.42 4.19
CA GLY A 15 6.77 0.82 3.23
C GLY A 15 7.94 0.13 3.87
N ILE A 16 8.63 -0.65 3.05
CA ILE A 16 9.92 -1.24 3.35
C ILE A 16 10.86 -0.91 2.19
N GLU A 17 11.97 -0.25 2.49
CA GLU A 17 12.96 0.14 1.49
C GLU A 17 13.46 -1.11 0.75
N ASN A 18 13.62 -0.98 -0.56
CA ASN A 18 14.01 -2.05 -1.49
C ASN A 18 13.01 -3.20 -1.65
N ILE A 19 11.91 -3.24 -0.88
CA ILE A 19 10.85 -4.25 -0.97
C ILE A 19 11.41 -5.69 -1.06
N PRO A 20 12.17 -6.16 -0.05
CA PRO A 20 12.85 -7.46 -0.09
C PRO A 20 11.89 -8.66 -0.06
N ILE A 21 10.62 -8.43 0.25
CA ILE A 21 9.57 -9.45 0.35
C ILE A 21 8.72 -9.36 -0.92
N ALA A 22 8.78 -10.39 -1.78
CA ALA A 22 8.13 -10.37 -3.08
C ALA A 22 6.60 -10.20 -3.01
N ASN A 23 5.97 -10.79 -1.98
CA ASN A 23 4.54 -10.76 -1.69
C ASN A 23 4.12 -9.66 -0.68
N TRP A 24 4.94 -8.62 -0.51
CA TRP A 24 4.71 -7.59 0.51
C TRP A 24 3.38 -6.83 0.34
N TRP A 25 2.93 -6.61 -0.89
CA TRP A 25 1.77 -5.77 -1.17
C TRP A 25 0.47 -6.45 -0.73
N THR A 26 0.27 -7.72 -1.07
CA THR A 26 -0.94 -8.46 -0.70
C THR A 26 -0.89 -8.98 0.73
N ASP A 27 0.20 -9.66 1.10
CA ASP A 27 0.23 -10.45 2.34
C ASP A 27 0.47 -9.58 3.57
N TYR A 28 0.96 -8.36 3.39
CA TYR A 28 1.24 -7.42 4.48
C TYR A 28 0.40 -6.16 4.36
N LEU A 29 0.55 -5.36 3.31
CA LEU A 29 -0.13 -4.05 3.23
C LEU A 29 -1.65 -4.21 3.09
N LEU A 30 -2.10 -4.92 2.06
CA LEU A 30 -3.52 -5.18 1.81
C LEU A 30 -4.15 -5.96 2.96
N ALA A 31 -3.51 -7.04 3.42
CA ALA A 31 -3.99 -7.82 4.56
C ALA A 31 -4.17 -6.96 5.82
N SER A 32 -3.27 -6.00 6.07
CA SER A 32 -3.39 -5.07 7.21
C SER A 32 -4.53 -4.08 7.04
N ILE A 33 -4.74 -3.54 5.85
CA ILE A 33 -5.87 -2.62 5.55
C ILE A 33 -7.20 -3.39 5.66
N ASN A 34 -7.24 -4.64 5.20
CA ASN A 34 -8.44 -5.48 5.20
C ASN A 34 -8.71 -6.21 6.53
N TYR A 35 -7.84 -6.05 7.54
CA TYR A 35 -7.86 -6.87 8.76
C TYR A 35 -9.18 -6.79 9.55
N ASN A 36 -9.80 -5.60 9.66
CA ASN A 36 -11.10 -5.41 10.30
C ASN A 36 -11.81 -4.13 9.85
N GLU A 37 -13.03 -3.90 10.37
CA GLU A 37 -13.86 -2.74 10.05
C GLU A 37 -13.23 -1.37 10.38
N TYR A 38 -12.21 -1.32 11.24
CA TYR A 38 -11.51 -0.09 11.59
C TYR A 38 -10.33 0.16 10.65
N SER A 39 -9.56 -0.87 10.29
CA SER A 39 -8.46 -0.73 9.33
C SER A 39 -8.98 -0.42 7.92
N GLN A 40 -10.12 -0.98 7.54
CA GLN A 40 -10.81 -0.70 6.27
C GLN A 40 -11.29 0.76 6.15
N LYS A 41 -11.34 1.52 7.25
CA LYS A 41 -11.67 2.96 7.25
C LYS A 41 -10.44 3.85 6.98
N THR A 42 -9.30 3.26 6.64
CA THR A 42 -8.11 3.98 6.18
C THR A 42 -8.38 4.57 4.81
N ALA A 43 -8.37 5.90 4.69
CA ALA A 43 -8.73 6.56 3.43
C ALA A 43 -7.65 6.43 2.35
N TRP A 44 -6.38 6.36 2.74
CA TRP A 44 -5.26 6.17 1.82
C TRP A 44 -4.04 5.64 2.55
N ALA A 45 -3.15 5.01 1.79
CA ALA A 45 -1.81 4.60 2.21
C ALA A 45 -0.80 5.15 1.20
N LEU A 46 0.25 5.81 1.68
CA LEU A 46 1.29 6.39 0.83
C LEU A 46 2.63 5.70 1.08
N VAL A 47 3.22 5.19 0.00
CA VAL A 47 4.61 4.74 0.02
C VAL A 47 5.55 5.90 -0.26
N TRP A 48 6.77 5.81 0.27
CA TRP A 48 7.78 6.84 0.07
C TRP A 48 8.31 6.86 -1.37
N ARG A 49 9.19 7.82 -1.67
CA ARG A 49 9.70 8.05 -3.04
C ARG A 49 10.52 6.87 -3.59
N ASN A 50 10.54 6.74 -4.90
CA ASN A 50 11.55 5.97 -5.63
C ASN A 50 12.66 6.93 -6.10
N SER A 51 13.85 6.86 -5.49
CA SER A 51 15.00 7.69 -5.88
C SER A 51 15.89 7.02 -6.90
N THR A 52 16.22 5.75 -6.64
CA THR A 52 17.10 4.90 -7.43
C THR A 52 16.64 3.44 -7.26
N THR A 53 17.31 2.50 -7.92
CA THR A 53 17.07 1.06 -7.75
C THR A 53 17.55 0.50 -6.41
N GLU A 54 18.23 1.31 -5.60
CA GLU A 54 18.75 0.98 -4.27
C GLU A 54 18.02 1.74 -3.14
N HIS A 55 17.12 2.67 -3.51
CA HIS A 55 16.28 3.44 -2.58
C HIS A 55 14.90 3.67 -3.22
N HIS A 56 14.02 2.69 -3.04
CA HIS A 56 12.65 2.69 -3.54
C HIS A 56 11.68 2.03 -2.57
N PHE A 57 10.41 2.43 -2.65
CA PHE A 57 9.31 1.92 -1.83
C PHE A 57 8.09 1.51 -2.66
N ALA A 58 8.10 1.79 -3.97
CA ALA A 58 7.25 1.14 -4.98
C ALA A 58 8.14 0.29 -5.92
N PRO A 59 7.65 -0.77 -6.55
CA PRO A 59 8.45 -1.52 -7.52
C PRO A 59 8.72 -0.70 -8.78
N TYR A 60 9.69 -1.16 -9.55
CA TYR A 60 9.92 -0.72 -10.93
C TYR A 60 9.81 -1.95 -11.87
N PRO A 61 9.71 -1.76 -13.20
CA PRO A 61 9.62 -2.88 -14.14
C PRO A 61 10.78 -3.87 -13.96
N GLY A 62 10.46 -5.14 -13.71
CA GLY A 62 11.43 -6.20 -13.44
C GLY A 62 11.84 -6.37 -11.96
N HIS A 63 11.35 -5.53 -11.05
CA HIS A 63 11.52 -5.74 -9.61
C HIS A 63 10.81 -7.02 -9.14
N SER A 64 11.36 -7.70 -8.13
CA SER A 64 10.85 -8.99 -7.64
C SER A 64 9.41 -8.95 -7.13
N SER A 65 8.97 -7.79 -6.61
CA SER A 65 7.61 -7.57 -6.12
C SER A 65 6.65 -6.96 -7.16
N ALA A 66 7.08 -6.74 -8.41
CA ALA A 66 6.28 -6.05 -9.42
C ALA A 66 4.97 -6.79 -9.76
N THR A 67 5.02 -8.12 -9.91
CA THR A 67 3.81 -8.92 -10.14
C THR A 67 2.83 -8.81 -8.98
N ASN A 68 3.31 -8.89 -7.74
CA ASN A 68 2.45 -8.77 -6.57
C ASN A 68 1.87 -7.36 -6.37
N PHE A 69 2.57 -6.33 -6.84
CA PHE A 69 2.02 -4.98 -6.88
C PHE A 69 0.88 -4.84 -7.88
N ILE A 70 0.92 -5.58 -8.99
CA ILE A 70 -0.21 -5.64 -9.94
C ILE A 70 -1.39 -6.34 -9.27
N ASP A 71 -1.18 -7.45 -8.56
CA ASP A 71 -2.25 -8.11 -7.78
C ASP A 71 -2.85 -7.16 -6.74
N PHE A 72 -2.02 -6.31 -6.10
CA PHE A 72 -2.47 -5.27 -5.18
C PHE A 72 -3.29 -4.18 -5.89
N TYR A 73 -2.84 -3.74 -7.07
CA TYR A 73 -3.55 -2.75 -7.90
C TYR A 73 -4.91 -3.27 -8.38
N ASP A 74 -5.00 -4.55 -8.76
CA ASP A 74 -6.23 -5.17 -9.28
C ASP A 74 -7.21 -5.58 -8.15
N ASP A 75 -6.81 -5.48 -6.87
CA ASP A 75 -7.69 -5.82 -5.75
C ASP A 75 -8.80 -4.76 -5.57
N PRO A 76 -10.09 -5.17 -5.43
CA PRO A 76 -11.22 -4.26 -5.37
C PRO A 76 -11.25 -3.34 -4.15
N LEU A 77 -10.40 -3.58 -3.14
CA LEU A 77 -10.23 -2.68 -1.99
C LEU A 77 -9.32 -1.49 -2.30
N THR A 78 -8.53 -1.57 -3.37
CA THR A 78 -7.60 -0.49 -3.76
C THR A 78 -8.19 0.34 -4.89
N TYR A 79 -7.80 1.61 -4.93
CA TYR A 79 -8.18 2.54 -5.99
C TYR A 79 -6.97 3.35 -6.39
N PHE A 80 -6.66 3.32 -7.68
CA PHE A 80 -5.63 4.15 -8.29
C PHE A 80 -6.28 5.20 -9.20
N LEU A 81 -5.50 6.19 -9.66
CA LEU A 81 -6.03 7.34 -10.39
C LEU A 81 -6.89 6.99 -11.63
N GLY A 82 -6.63 5.84 -12.28
CA GLY A 82 -7.41 5.40 -13.44
C GLY A 82 -8.84 4.94 -13.13
N GLU A 83 -9.19 4.81 -11.84
CA GLU A 83 -10.44 4.21 -11.36
C GLU A 83 -11.29 5.19 -10.53
N LEU A 84 -10.82 6.43 -10.38
CA LEU A 84 -11.48 7.51 -9.63
C LEU A 84 -12.43 8.35 -10.49
#